data_AF-M0GEY4-F1
#
_entry.id   AF-M0GEY4-F1
#
_cell.length_a   1.000
_cell.length_b   1.000
_cell.length_c   1.000
_cell.angle_alpha   90.00
_cell.angle_beta   90.00
_cell.angle_gamma   90.00
#
_symmetry.space_group_name_H-M   'P 1'
#
loop_
_entity.id
_entity.type
_entity.pdbx_description
1 polymer ?
#
loop_
_entity_poly.entity_id
_entity_poly.type
_entity_poly.pdbx_seq_one_letter_code
_entity_poly.pdbx_strand_id
1 'polypeptide(L)'
;MAYYPDRNDDIAEKRKLAKNFLDNPTRDAFAELVAHDGFWATEPRRSIDYYVDDIVFDKQSPEEVASTVERALEDSDALEDVLELDGFGWATATELLHVLAPDTYAILNKRAVAGMEALGYDVPNRQTASIEEYWDFVDDVLEAYEEYDLRAVINESESAPDVPDDATDLEAADAAFNADYDEEAYDIDLE
;
A
#
# COMPACT_ATOMS: atom_id res chain seq x y z
N MET A 1 -21.34 -9.52 -12.93
CA MET A 1 -21.32 -8.19 -12.30
C MET A 1 -21.26 -8.36 -10.80
N ALA A 2 -20.04 -8.48 -10.26
CA ALA A 2 -19.83 -8.13 -8.86
C ALA A 2 -19.84 -6.60 -8.85
N TYR A 3 -20.85 -6.01 -8.22
CA TYR A 3 -20.85 -4.59 -7.92
C TYR A 3 -19.79 -4.40 -6.83
N TYR A 4 -18.62 -3.93 -7.22
CA TYR A 4 -17.68 -3.37 -6.27
C TYR A 4 -18.23 -1.98 -5.92
N PRO A 5 -18.67 -1.72 -4.68
CA PRO A 5 -19.00 -0.35 -4.29
C PRO A 5 -17.79 0.54 -4.55
N ASP A 6 -18.02 1.80 -4.93
CA ASP A 6 -16.97 2.81 -5.09
C ASP A 6 -16.02 2.74 -3.89
N ARG A 7 -14.79 2.31 -4.16
CA ARG A 7 -13.78 2.02 -3.15
C ARG A 7 -13.35 3.32 -2.51
N ASN A 8 -13.44 3.41 -1.18
CA ASN A 8 -12.98 4.58 -0.46
C ASN A 8 -11.49 4.41 -0.09
N ASP A 9 -10.57 4.73 -1.01
CA ASP A 9 -9.12 4.80 -0.76
C ASP A 9 -8.76 6.07 0.05
N ASP A 10 -9.54 6.38 1.10
CA ASP A 10 -9.29 7.48 2.03
C ASP A 10 -8.06 7.20 2.89
N ILE A 11 -6.91 7.71 2.43
CA ILE A 11 -5.61 7.59 3.10
C ILE A 11 -5.68 8.15 4.53
N ALA A 12 -6.48 9.20 4.80
CA ALA A 12 -6.56 9.80 6.12
C ALA A 12 -7.25 8.86 7.12
N GLU A 13 -8.32 8.17 6.71
CA GLU A 13 -8.98 7.17 7.57
C GLU A 13 -8.10 5.93 7.75
N LYS A 14 -7.44 5.43 6.68
CA LYS A 14 -6.46 4.32 6.80
C LYS A 14 -5.35 4.67 7.80
N ARG A 15 -4.81 5.90 7.73
CA ARG A 15 -3.79 6.40 8.66
C ARG A 15 -4.30 6.47 10.09
N LYS A 16 -5.55 6.89 10.29
CA LYS A 16 -6.18 6.89 11.62
C LYS A 16 -6.32 5.49 12.19
N LEU A 17 -6.77 4.52 11.40
CA LEU A 17 -6.87 3.12 11.82
C LEU A 17 -5.50 2.49 12.10
N ALA A 18 -4.50 2.78 11.26
CA ALA A 18 -3.14 2.28 11.44
C ALA A 18 -2.52 2.80 12.75
N LYS A 19 -2.69 4.10 13.04
CA LYS A 19 -2.27 4.69 14.32
C LYS A 19 -3.01 4.09 15.51
N ASN A 20 -4.33 3.88 15.39
CA ASN A 20 -5.12 3.24 16.45
C ASN A 20 -4.65 1.80 16.73
N PHE A 21 -4.23 1.05 15.70
CA PHE A 21 -3.64 -0.27 15.89
C PHE A 21 -2.28 -0.19 16.63
N LEU A 22 -1.40 0.75 16.27
CA LEU A 22 -0.12 0.91 16.99
C LEU A 22 -0.32 1.35 18.45
N ASP A 23 -1.24 2.29 18.70
CA ASP A 23 -1.52 2.79 20.05
C ASP A 23 -2.23 1.76 20.95
N ASN A 24 -3.05 0.89 20.36
CA ASN A 24 -3.83 -0.14 21.05
C ASN A 24 -3.82 -1.47 20.27
N PRO A 25 -2.68 -2.19 20.29
CA PRO A 25 -2.46 -3.37 19.47
C PRO A 25 -3.35 -4.50 19.94
N THR A 26 -4.49 -4.63 19.28
CA THR A 26 -5.48 -5.67 19.54
C THR A 26 -5.85 -6.33 18.23
N ARG A 27 -6.28 -7.59 18.32
CA ARG A 27 -6.79 -8.35 17.18
C ARG A 27 -7.87 -7.57 16.43
N ASP A 28 -8.81 -6.96 17.17
CA ASP A 28 -9.92 -6.22 16.58
C ASP A 28 -9.48 -4.91 15.91
N ALA A 29 -8.52 -4.19 16.49
CA ALA A 29 -7.96 -2.98 15.85
C ALA A 29 -7.23 -3.32 14.54
N PHE A 30 -6.47 -4.43 14.51
CA PHE A 30 -5.84 -4.90 13.29
C PHE A 30 -6.86 -5.37 12.26
N ALA A 31 -7.89 -6.11 12.69
CA ALA A 31 -8.96 -6.56 11.82
C ALA A 31 -9.72 -5.37 11.20
N GLU A 32 -10.00 -4.32 11.97
CA GLU A 32 -10.63 -3.10 11.48
C GLU A 32 -9.76 -2.38 10.44
N LEU A 33 -8.46 -2.26 10.71
CA LEU A 33 -7.48 -1.69 9.77
C LEU A 33 -7.47 -2.42 8.42
N VAL A 34 -7.49 -3.76 8.42
CA VAL A 34 -7.45 -4.54 7.17
C VAL A 34 -8.83 -4.84 6.58
N ALA A 35 -9.93 -4.53 7.27
CA ALA A 35 -11.30 -4.76 6.82
C ALA A 35 -11.91 -3.57 6.07
N HIS A 36 -11.47 -2.34 6.32
CA HIS A 36 -12.05 -1.13 5.74
C HIS A 36 -11.66 -0.99 4.26
N ASP A 37 -12.41 -1.63 3.34
CA ASP A 37 -12.11 -1.71 1.89
C ASP A 37 -10.60 -1.92 1.67
N GLY A 38 -10.10 -2.94 2.38
CA GLY A 38 -8.78 -2.97 3.03
C GLY A 38 -7.57 -2.75 2.14
N PHE A 39 -6.38 -2.97 2.70
CA PHE A 39 -5.15 -2.92 1.92
C PHE A 39 -5.36 -3.61 0.58
N TRP A 40 -4.87 -3.01 -0.50
CA TRP A 40 -4.97 -3.59 -1.84
C TRP A 40 -4.48 -5.05 -1.81
N ALA A 41 -3.47 -5.34 -0.98
CA ALA A 41 -2.94 -6.66 -0.72
C ALA A 41 -3.95 -7.67 -0.08
N THR A 42 -4.94 -7.18 0.65
CA THR A 42 -5.95 -7.97 1.38
C THR A 42 -7.25 -8.18 0.59
N GLU A 43 -7.52 -7.37 -0.44
CA GLU A 43 -8.74 -7.43 -1.26
C GLU A 43 -9.10 -8.84 -1.79
N PRO A 44 -8.15 -9.68 -2.27
CA PRO A 44 -8.48 -11.01 -2.77
C PRO A 44 -8.92 -12.00 -1.68
N ARG A 45 -8.82 -11.64 -0.40
CA ARG A 45 -9.03 -12.55 0.72
C ARG A 45 -10.52 -12.64 1.04
N ARG A 46 -11.02 -13.87 1.00
CA ARG A 46 -12.46 -14.16 1.21
C ARG A 46 -12.95 -13.98 2.65
N SER A 47 -12.04 -13.94 3.63
CA SER A 47 -12.36 -13.79 5.04
C SER A 47 -11.23 -13.05 5.74
N ILE A 48 -11.57 -11.87 6.27
CA ILE A 48 -10.65 -11.09 7.11
C ILE A 48 -10.33 -11.85 8.38
N ASP A 49 -11.32 -12.47 9.02
CA ASP A 49 -11.10 -13.26 10.25
C ASP A 49 -10.09 -14.39 10.01
N TYR A 50 -10.19 -15.13 8.90
CA TYR A 50 -9.19 -16.16 8.57
C TYR A 50 -7.80 -15.57 8.36
N TYR A 51 -7.70 -14.42 7.68
CA TYR A 51 -6.41 -13.76 7.50
C TYR A 51 -5.81 -13.28 8.82
N VAL A 52 -6.64 -12.71 9.69
CA VAL A 52 -6.19 -12.16 10.97
C VAL A 52 -5.84 -13.28 11.95
N ASP A 53 -6.71 -14.28 12.12
CA ASP A 53 -6.58 -15.29 13.17
C ASP A 53 -5.71 -16.48 12.74
N ASP A 54 -5.85 -16.96 11.50
CA ASP A 54 -5.17 -18.18 11.04
C ASP A 54 -3.90 -17.91 10.21
N ILE A 55 -3.65 -16.66 9.82
CA ILE A 55 -2.41 -16.26 9.12
C ILE A 55 -1.60 -15.32 9.99
N VAL A 56 -2.11 -14.11 10.24
CA VAL A 56 -1.32 -13.06 10.90
C VAL A 56 -1.08 -13.40 12.37
N PHE A 57 -2.09 -13.79 13.14
CA PHE A 57 -1.94 -14.04 14.58
C PHE A 57 -1.87 -15.53 14.96
N ASP A 58 -1.55 -16.42 14.01
CA ASP A 58 -1.36 -17.84 14.28
C ASP A 58 -0.17 -18.08 15.23
N LYS A 59 0.92 -17.32 15.07
CA LYS A 59 2.17 -17.50 15.83
C LYS A 59 2.77 -16.23 16.42
N GLN A 60 2.12 -15.09 16.24
CA GLN A 60 2.58 -13.80 16.70
C GLN A 60 1.42 -13.01 17.30
N SER A 61 1.70 -12.15 18.27
CA SER A 61 0.70 -11.31 18.92
C SER A 61 0.52 -9.98 18.20
N PRO A 62 -0.63 -9.29 18.40
CA PRO A 62 -0.82 -7.92 17.95
C PRO A 62 0.31 -6.97 18.38
N GLU A 63 0.82 -7.12 19.61
CA GLU A 63 1.92 -6.32 20.14
C GLU A 63 3.25 -6.60 19.43
N GLU A 64 3.54 -7.85 19.07
CA GLU A 64 4.74 -8.22 18.32
C GLU A 64 4.71 -7.61 16.90
N VAL A 65 3.55 -7.63 16.25
CA VAL A 65 3.35 -6.97 14.94
C VAL A 65 3.52 -5.46 15.07
N ALA A 66 2.83 -4.82 16.02
CA ALA A 66 2.89 -3.37 16.20
C ALA A 66 4.32 -2.89 16.52
N SER A 67 5.01 -3.54 17.45
CA SER A 67 6.39 -3.18 17.81
C SER A 67 7.39 -3.39 16.66
N THR A 68 7.15 -4.37 15.78
CA THR A 68 7.99 -4.57 14.59
C THR A 68 7.77 -3.47 13.56
N VAL A 69 6.52 -3.06 13.35
CA VAL A 69 6.18 -1.92 12.48
C VAL A 69 6.75 -0.61 13.04
N GLU A 70 6.62 -0.35 14.34
CA GLU A 70 7.19 0.85 14.99
C GLU A 70 8.71 0.94 14.78
N ARG A 71 9.43 -0.18 14.91
CA ARG A 71 10.88 -0.21 14.65
C ARG A 71 11.22 0.19 13.21
N ALA A 72 10.46 -0.28 12.22
CA ALA A 72 10.66 0.11 10.82
C ALA A 72 10.31 1.58 10.55
N LEU A 73 9.39 2.18 11.32
CA LEU A 73 9.12 3.62 11.23
C LEU A 73 10.23 4.48 11.83
N GLU A 74 10.95 3.95 12.83
CA GLU A 74 12.09 4.63 13.45
C GLU A 74 13.41 4.43 12.69
N ASP A 75 13.58 3.25 12.08
CA ASP A 75 14.77 2.82 11.36
C ASP A 75 14.38 2.02 10.12
N SER A 76 14.59 2.59 8.94
CA SER A 76 14.23 1.97 7.66
C SER A 76 14.98 0.67 7.38
N ASP A 77 16.13 0.45 8.02
CA ASP A 77 16.88 -0.81 7.91
C ASP A 77 16.13 -1.99 8.57
N ALA A 78 15.14 -1.71 9.45
CA ALA A 78 14.31 -2.73 10.08
C ALA A 78 13.10 -3.18 9.22
N LEU A 79 13.01 -2.75 7.96
CA LEU A 79 11.97 -3.19 7.02
C LEU A 79 11.96 -4.72 6.82
N GLU A 80 13.13 -5.36 6.82
CA GLU A 80 13.25 -6.82 6.67
C GLU A 80 12.44 -7.56 7.74
N ASP A 81 12.49 -7.10 9.00
CA ASP A 81 11.73 -7.68 10.10
C ASP A 81 10.20 -7.62 9.86
N VAL A 82 9.70 -6.58 9.19
CA VAL A 82 8.28 -6.45 8.85
C VAL A 82 7.87 -7.47 7.79
N LEU A 83 8.74 -7.76 6.83
CA LEU A 83 8.51 -8.78 5.79
C LEU A 83 8.60 -10.21 6.32
N GLU A 84 9.26 -10.41 7.46
CA GLU A 84 9.29 -11.71 8.15
C GLU A 84 8.02 -11.99 8.96
N LEU A 85 7.15 -11.00 9.19
CA LEU A 85 5.88 -11.19 9.90
C LEU A 85 4.94 -12.10 9.09
N ASP A 86 4.27 -13.03 9.80
CA ASP A 86 3.29 -13.91 9.16
C ASP A 86 2.16 -13.07 8.52
N GLY A 87 1.89 -13.28 7.23
CA GLY A 87 0.88 -12.53 6.45
C GLY A 87 1.37 -11.23 5.79
N PHE A 88 2.62 -10.83 6.02
CA PHE A 88 3.21 -9.61 5.46
C PHE A 88 4.12 -9.92 4.27
N GLY A 89 3.53 -9.92 3.06
CA GLY A 89 4.34 -9.77 1.84
C GLY A 89 4.58 -8.29 1.54
N TRP A 90 5.46 -8.01 0.56
CA TRP A 90 5.79 -6.66 0.09
C TRP A 90 4.58 -5.72 0.03
N ALA A 91 3.53 -6.11 -0.69
CA ALA A 91 2.33 -5.27 -0.82
C ALA A 91 1.65 -4.93 0.52
N THR A 92 1.54 -5.88 1.46
CA THR A 92 0.92 -5.60 2.78
C THR A 92 1.85 -4.72 3.62
N ALA A 93 3.14 -5.06 3.66
CA ALA A 93 4.12 -4.38 4.50
C ALA A 93 4.30 -2.92 4.07
N THR A 94 4.54 -2.70 2.78
CA THR A 94 4.78 -1.36 2.25
C THR A 94 3.52 -0.51 2.26
N GLU A 95 2.33 -1.08 2.11
CA GLU A 95 1.08 -0.33 2.25
C GLU A 95 0.87 0.18 3.68
N LEU A 96 1.15 -0.65 4.71
CA LEU A 96 1.10 -0.20 6.11
C LEU A 96 2.12 0.91 6.38
N LEU A 97 3.35 0.69 5.96
CA LEU A 97 4.44 1.63 6.20
C LEU A 97 4.22 2.94 5.44
N HIS A 98 3.76 2.89 4.19
CA HIS A 98 3.41 4.08 3.41
C HIS A 98 2.30 4.90 4.09
N VAL A 99 1.25 4.25 4.59
CA VAL A 99 0.16 4.95 5.28
C VAL A 99 0.68 5.73 6.52
N LEU A 100 1.70 5.20 7.20
CA LEU A 100 2.25 5.74 8.45
C LEU A 100 3.44 6.70 8.24
N ALA A 101 4.28 6.45 7.24
CA ALA A 101 5.47 7.22 6.84
C ALA A 101 5.49 7.38 5.30
N PRO A 102 4.57 8.20 4.76
CA PRO A 102 4.35 8.33 3.32
C PRO A 102 5.50 9.00 2.57
N ASP A 103 6.39 9.70 3.28
CA ASP A 103 7.60 10.32 2.72
C ASP A 103 8.76 9.34 2.55
N THR A 104 8.62 8.11 3.07
CA THR A 104 9.73 7.14 3.15
C THR A 104 9.46 5.88 2.32
N TYR A 105 8.23 5.34 2.38
CA TYR A 105 7.92 4.04 1.78
C TYR A 105 6.99 4.19 0.60
N ALA A 106 7.35 3.66 -0.57
CA ALA A 106 6.44 3.51 -1.71
C ALA A 106 5.70 2.18 -1.63
N ILE A 107 4.45 2.11 -2.13
CA ILE A 107 3.69 0.86 -2.09
C ILE A 107 4.13 -0.07 -3.23
N LEU A 108 4.76 -1.22 -2.90
CA LEU A 108 5.09 -2.25 -3.89
C LEU A 108 3.91 -3.22 -4.07
N ASN A 109 2.89 -2.80 -4.81
CA ASN A 109 1.74 -3.61 -5.19
C ASN A 109 1.58 -3.69 -6.72
N LYS A 110 0.55 -4.40 -7.19
CA LYS A 110 0.29 -4.59 -8.62
C LYS A 110 -0.08 -3.31 -9.38
N ARG A 111 -0.64 -2.29 -8.72
CA ARG A 111 -0.96 -1.00 -9.35
C ARG A 111 0.31 -0.21 -9.59
N ALA A 112 1.15 -0.10 -8.56
CA ALA A 112 2.41 0.60 -8.68
C ALA A 112 3.33 -0.07 -9.71
N VAL A 113 3.32 -1.41 -9.78
CA VAL A 113 4.01 -2.15 -10.85
C VAL A 113 3.47 -1.75 -12.23
N ALA A 114 2.15 -1.80 -12.44
CA ALA A 114 1.56 -1.45 -13.73
C ALA A 114 1.87 0.00 -14.15
N GLY A 115 1.70 0.96 -13.23
CA GLY A 115 1.99 2.37 -13.49
C GLY A 115 3.46 2.63 -13.81
N MET A 116 4.38 2.04 -13.04
CA MET A 116 5.82 2.20 -13.31
C MET A 116 6.26 1.51 -14.61
N GLU A 117 5.72 0.32 -14.92
CA GLU A 117 5.96 -0.35 -16.21
C GLU A 117 5.41 0.47 -17.39
N ALA A 118 4.26 1.13 -17.24
CA ALA A 118 3.68 2.02 -18.25
C ALA A 118 4.55 3.26 -18.52
N LEU A 119 5.24 3.74 -17.48
CA LEU A 119 6.23 4.83 -17.59
C LEU A 119 7.61 4.35 -18.09
N GLY A 120 7.78 3.04 -18.31
CA GLY A 120 8.99 2.44 -18.90
C GLY A 120 10.08 2.07 -17.91
N TYR A 121 9.78 2.02 -16.61
CA TYR A 121 10.71 1.56 -15.57
C TYR A 121 10.70 0.04 -15.44
N ASP A 122 11.84 -0.53 -15.04
CA ASP A 122 11.95 -1.94 -14.69
C ASP A 122 11.58 -2.12 -13.21
N VAL A 123 10.47 -2.80 -12.93
CA VAL A 123 9.96 -2.94 -11.55
C VAL A 123 10.39 -4.28 -10.94
N PRO A 124 10.82 -4.33 -9.66
CA PRO A 124 11.19 -5.59 -9.04
C PRO A 124 10.01 -6.54 -8.87
N ASN A 125 10.29 -7.84 -8.90
CA ASN A 125 9.25 -8.84 -8.70
C ASN A 125 8.77 -8.83 -7.24
N ARG A 126 7.56 -8.32 -7.00
CA ARG A 126 6.90 -8.23 -5.68
C ARG A 126 6.81 -9.51 -4.84
N GLN A 127 7.15 -10.68 -5.38
CA GLN A 127 7.21 -11.95 -4.62
C GLN A 127 8.61 -12.32 -4.16
N THR A 128 9.64 -11.77 -4.81
CA THR A 128 11.04 -12.18 -4.62
C THR A 128 12.01 -11.01 -4.50
N ALA A 129 11.51 -9.77 -4.54
CA ALA A 129 12.33 -8.57 -4.42
C ALA A 129 13.15 -8.60 -3.13
N SER A 130 14.41 -8.24 -3.25
CA SER A 130 15.31 -7.95 -2.14
C SER A 130 15.05 -6.55 -1.56
N ILE A 131 15.61 -6.28 -0.39
CA ILE A 131 15.53 -4.96 0.24
C ILE A 131 16.18 -3.87 -0.65
N GLU A 132 17.32 -4.18 -1.27
CA GLU A 132 18.01 -3.25 -2.19
C GLU A 132 17.14 -2.93 -3.40
N GLU A 133 16.59 -3.95 -4.06
CA GLU A 133 15.68 -3.77 -5.19
C GLU A 133 14.41 -2.96 -4.83
N TYR A 134 13.93 -3.06 -3.58
CA TYR A 134 12.81 -2.26 -3.12
C TYR A 134 13.19 -0.79 -2.94
N TRP A 135 14.37 -0.49 -2.37
CA TRP A 135 14.80 0.90 -2.21
C TRP A 135 15.11 1.55 -3.56
N ASP A 136 15.69 0.80 -4.51
CA ASP A 136 15.83 1.27 -5.90
C ASP A 136 14.43 1.59 -6.50
N PHE A 137 13.43 0.76 -6.25
CA PHE A 137 12.05 1.04 -6.67
C PHE A 137 11.46 2.31 -6.01
N VAL A 138 11.76 2.59 -4.74
CA VAL A 138 11.32 3.84 -4.09
C VAL A 138 11.94 5.05 -4.79
N ASP A 139 13.24 4.99 -5.08
CA ASP A 139 13.94 6.05 -5.80
C ASP A 139 13.37 6.26 -7.22
N ASP A 140 13.08 5.16 -7.93
CA ASP A 140 12.45 5.21 -9.26
C ASP A 140 11.06 5.86 -9.22
N VAL A 141 10.25 5.58 -8.20
CA VAL A 141 8.92 6.20 -8.04
C VAL A 141 9.04 7.71 -7.82
N LEU A 142 10.03 8.15 -7.03
CA LEU A 142 10.31 9.57 -6.83
C LEU A 142 10.80 10.25 -8.11
N GLU A 143 11.69 9.59 -8.86
CA GLU A 143 12.15 10.06 -10.16
C GLU A 143 10.98 10.19 -11.15
N ALA A 144 10.12 9.18 -11.23
CA ALA A 144 8.95 9.17 -12.08
C ALA A 144 7.96 10.29 -11.72
N TYR A 145 7.75 10.54 -10.42
CA TYR A 145 6.93 11.65 -9.95
C TYR A 145 7.42 12.99 -10.50
N GLU A 146 8.72 13.25 -10.45
CA GLU A 146 9.32 14.48 -10.97
C GLU A 146 9.34 14.55 -12.51
N GLU A 147 9.75 13.46 -13.17
CA GLU A 147 9.93 13.43 -14.64
C GLU A 147 8.59 13.59 -15.38
N TYR A 148 7.53 12.96 -14.87
CA TYR A 148 6.21 12.94 -15.51
C TYR A 148 5.19 13.90 -14.90
N ASP A 149 5.58 14.67 -13.87
CA ASP A 149 4.70 15.58 -13.14
C ASP A 149 3.39 14.88 -12.74
N LEU A 150 3.51 13.76 -12.01
CA LEU A 150 2.35 12.93 -11.66
C LEU A 150 1.29 13.70 -10.87
N ARG A 151 1.68 14.79 -10.18
CA ARG A 151 0.74 15.72 -9.55
C ARG A 151 -0.20 16.38 -10.57
N ALA A 152 0.31 16.79 -11.73
CA ALA A 152 -0.54 17.31 -12.81
C ALA A 152 -1.49 16.22 -13.34
N VAL A 153 -1.01 14.99 -13.50
CA VAL A 153 -1.83 13.85 -13.97
C VAL A 153 -3.02 13.61 -13.05
N ILE A 154 -2.82 13.61 -11.73
CA ILE A 154 -3.89 13.46 -10.73
C ILE A 154 -4.91 14.59 -10.85
N ASN A 155 -4.45 15.84 -10.94
CA ASN A 155 -5.33 17.01 -11.01
C ASN A 155 -6.18 17.05 -12.29
N GLU A 156 -5.73 16.39 -13.36
CA GLU A 156 -6.42 16.32 -14.64
C GLU A 156 -7.31 15.06 -14.78
N SER A 157 -7.09 14.02 -13.99
CA SER A 157 -7.85 12.77 -14.04
C SER A 157 -9.17 12.89 -13.27
N GLU A 158 -10.29 12.55 -13.92
CA GLU A 158 -11.60 12.44 -13.27
C GLU A 158 -11.72 11.18 -12.39
N SER A 159 -10.80 10.23 -12.56
CA SER A 159 -10.78 8.93 -11.86
C SER A 159 -9.86 8.92 -10.64
N ALA A 160 -8.94 9.90 -10.52
CA ALA A 160 -8.02 9.96 -9.40
C ALA A 160 -8.74 10.33 -8.09
N PRO A 161 -8.33 9.73 -6.95
CA PRO A 161 -8.84 10.16 -5.66
C PRO A 161 -8.42 11.60 -5.35
N ASP A 162 -9.23 12.34 -4.58
CA ASP A 162 -8.87 13.68 -4.12
C ASP A 162 -7.62 13.62 -3.22
N VAL A 163 -6.46 14.01 -3.76
CA VAL A 163 -5.19 14.06 -3.02
C VAL A 163 -4.95 15.46 -2.46
N PRO A 164 -4.82 15.63 -1.13
CA PRO A 164 -4.50 16.93 -0.52
C PRO A 164 -3.23 17.58 -1.11
N ASP A 165 -3.17 18.91 -1.10
CA ASP A 165 -2.01 19.69 -1.58
C ASP A 165 -0.74 19.48 -0.73
N ASP A 166 -0.89 19.01 0.50
CA ASP A 166 0.19 18.67 1.41
C ASP A 166 0.53 17.16 1.42
N ALA A 167 -0.06 16.38 0.50
CA ALA A 167 0.36 15.00 0.30
C ALA A 167 1.82 14.93 -0.16
N THR A 168 2.50 13.90 0.29
CA THR A 168 3.87 13.60 -0.13
C THR A 168 3.91 13.17 -1.60
N ASP A 169 5.10 13.24 -2.19
CA ASP A 169 5.31 12.84 -3.58
C ASP A 169 4.96 11.37 -3.83
N LEU A 170 5.25 10.48 -2.86
CA LEU A 170 4.88 9.06 -2.95
C LEU A 170 3.37 8.83 -2.79
N GLU A 171 2.66 9.62 -1.97
CA GLU A 171 1.18 9.54 -1.87
C GLU A 171 0.54 10.00 -3.18
N ALA A 172 1.06 11.07 -3.78
CA ALA A 172 0.62 11.51 -5.09
C ALA A 172 0.90 10.44 -6.16
N ALA A 173 2.09 9.84 -6.16
CA ALA A 173 2.41 8.76 -7.09
C ALA A 173 1.46 7.55 -6.95
N ASP A 174 1.16 7.06 -5.73
CA ASP A 174 0.19 5.96 -5.56
C ASP A 174 -1.21 6.35 -6.06
N ALA A 175 -1.65 7.59 -5.84
CA ALA A 175 -2.93 8.07 -6.36
C ALA A 175 -2.95 8.13 -7.90
N ALA A 176 -1.86 8.54 -8.55
CA ALA A 176 -1.73 8.52 -10.00
C ALA A 176 -1.78 7.08 -10.54
N PHE A 177 -1.03 6.16 -9.93
CA PHE A 177 -1.06 4.74 -10.31
C PHE A 177 -2.42 4.10 -10.07
N ASN A 178 -3.15 4.54 -9.05
CA ASN A 178 -4.52 4.09 -8.82
C ASN A 178 -5.47 4.54 -9.93
N ALA A 179 -5.38 5.81 -10.34
CA ALA A 179 -6.21 6.35 -11.41
C ALA A 179 -5.99 5.62 -12.75
N ASP A 180 -4.72 5.41 -13.11
CA ASP A 180 -4.33 4.67 -14.32
C ASP A 180 -4.82 3.20 -14.28
N TYR A 181 -4.64 2.54 -13.14
CA TYR A 181 -5.08 1.16 -12.97
C TYR A 181 -6.59 0.98 -13.05
N ASP A 182 -7.37 1.93 -12.53
CA ASP A 182 -8.83 1.92 -12.64
C ASP A 182 -9.28 2.19 -14.09
N GLU A 183 -8.60 3.07 -14.83
CA GLU A 183 -8.86 3.31 -16.26
C GLU A 183 -8.61 2.06 -17.10
N GLU A 184 -7.50 1.34 -16.88
CA GLU A 184 -7.24 0.05 -17.54
C GLU A 184 -8.26 -1.02 -17.16
N ALA A 185 -8.77 -1.03 -15.93
CA ALA A 185 -9.81 -1.97 -15.50
C ALA A 185 -11.15 -1.77 -16.26
N TYR A 186 -11.43 -0.55 -16.72
CA TYR A 186 -12.58 -0.25 -17.59
C TYR A 186 -12.32 -0.58 -19.08
N ASP A 187 -11.07 -0.67 -19.53
CA ASP A 187 -10.72 -1.08 -20.89
C ASP A 187 -10.70 -2.61 -21.09
N ILE A 188 -10.80 -3.39 -20.01
CA ILE A 188 -11.04 -4.85 -20.05
C ILE A 188 -12.54 -5.15 -19.95
N ASP A 189 -13.35 -4.54 -20.82
CA ASP A 189 -14.62 -5.13 -21.22
C ASP A 189 -14.94 -4.77 -22.69
N LEU A 190 -14.81 -5.81 -23.54
CA LEU A 190 -15.35 -6.02 -24.90
C LEU A 190 -14.42 -5.71 -26.10
N GLU A 191 -13.65 -6.73 -26.53
CA GLU A 191 -13.94 -7.54 -27.74
C GLU A 191 -13.39 -8.98 -27.65
#